data_AF-A0A5T1M4F8-F1
#
_entry.id   AF-A0A5T1M4F8-F1
#
_cell.length_a   1.000
_cell.length_b   1.000
_cell.length_c   1.000
_cell.angle_alpha   90.00
_cell.angle_beta   90.00
_cell.angle_gamma   90.00
#
_symmetry.space_group_name_H-M   'P 1'
#
loop_
_entity.id
_entity.type
_entity.pdbx_description
1 polymer ?
#
loop_
_entity_poly.entity_id
_entity_poly.type
_entity_poly.pdbx_seq_one_letter_code
_entity_poly.pdbx_strand_id
1 'polypeptide(L)'
;MTGAKIGFFSEPTKAVDFLKNKKPELSFDYDELSYSTHKKVFTIAKLMDESLLKDMQDTLVNAIKNGDKFSTWSKIAEEKLKAKGWWGSKEVINPKTGEVKKTHFNSARLKKIFEENSRKAKAKAIYENQMKSTKPYFKYCTQKDSLVRDKHRAFDGIVLHKDDPFWNSHYPHVTMHDYGCRCYVLEVGESEVKGLKIPPSNAKESEFNGFNDEELLDELYKQKNTEVIQNFIKLDMLSAAAKKTKEVKSFTHQKELYTWQKSLDDMVDEVIIKDNQKYP
;
A
#
# COMPACT_ATOMS: atom_id res chain seq x y z
N MET A 1 33.27 20.82 20.87
CA MET A 1 32.37 20.19 19.88
C MET A 1 33.01 18.88 19.45
N THR A 2 32.53 17.76 20.00
CA THR A 2 33.04 16.42 19.69
C THR A 2 32.53 15.98 18.33
N GLY A 3 33.42 15.96 17.33
CA GLY A 3 33.12 15.52 15.98
C GLY A 3 32.70 14.05 15.95
N ALA A 4 31.46 13.78 15.53
CA ALA A 4 31.01 12.43 15.24
C ALA A 4 31.81 11.89 14.04
N LYS A 5 32.67 10.90 14.28
CA LYS A 5 33.40 10.19 13.22
C LYS A 5 32.40 9.39 12.38
N ILE A 6 32.10 9.87 11.17
CA ILE A 6 31.40 9.08 10.15
C ILE A 6 32.41 8.10 9.56
N GLY A 7 32.43 6.87 10.08
CA GLY A 7 33.26 5.78 9.56
C GLY A 7 32.41 4.78 8.77
N PHE A 8 33.00 4.18 7.74
CA PHE A 8 32.43 3.05 6.98
C PHE A 8 32.07 1.85 7.87
N PHE A 9 32.67 1.76 9.07
CA PHE A 9 32.44 0.76 10.11
C PHE A 9 31.62 1.31 11.30
N SER A 10 30.93 2.44 11.15
CA SER A 10 30.03 2.94 12.20
C SER A 10 28.89 1.94 12.45
N GLU A 11 28.51 1.77 13.73
CA GLU A 11 27.39 0.88 14.07
C GLU A 11 26.14 1.27 13.26
N PRO A 12 25.36 0.30 12.74
CA PRO A 12 24.28 0.61 11.82
C PRO A 12 23.25 1.56 12.43
N THR A 13 22.97 2.57 11.64
CA THR A 13 23.13 3.96 12.05
C THR A 13 21.80 4.64 12.38
N LYS A 14 20.75 3.85 12.70
CA LYS A 14 19.35 4.22 13.05
C LYS A 14 18.40 3.03 12.87
N ALA A 15 18.73 2.13 11.94
CA ALA A 15 17.98 0.90 11.70
C ALA A 15 18.04 -0.04 12.91
N VAL A 16 19.20 -0.15 13.56
CA VAL A 16 19.36 -0.91 14.81
C VAL A 16 18.59 -0.24 15.94
N ASP A 17 18.74 1.07 16.11
CA ASP A 17 18.04 1.82 17.17
C ASP A 17 16.51 1.65 17.07
N PHE A 18 15.97 1.64 15.86
CA PHE A 18 14.54 1.44 15.63
C PHE A 18 14.02 0.12 16.24
N LEU A 19 14.76 -0.98 16.11
CA LEU A 19 14.34 -2.25 16.69
C LEU A 19 14.74 -2.38 18.16
N LYS A 20 15.94 -1.92 18.52
CA LYS A 20 16.47 -2.01 19.89
C LYS A 20 15.65 -1.22 20.89
N ASN A 21 15.13 -0.05 20.49
CA ASN A 21 14.38 0.84 21.37
C ASN A 21 12.91 0.43 21.55
N LYS A 22 12.45 -0.60 20.83
CA LYS A 22 11.10 -1.15 21.03
C LYS A 22 11.06 -1.99 22.30
N LYS A 23 10.00 -1.86 23.09
CA LYS A 23 9.75 -2.71 24.25
C LYS A 23 9.20 -4.06 23.80
N PRO A 24 9.76 -5.22 24.17
CA PRO A 24 9.10 -6.51 23.98
C PRO A 24 7.74 -6.50 24.69
N GLU A 25 6.68 -6.85 23.96
CA GLU A 25 5.33 -6.93 24.52
C GLU A 25 4.61 -8.15 23.93
N LEU A 26 4.01 -8.96 24.79
CA LEU A 26 3.24 -10.13 24.38
C LEU A 26 1.97 -9.67 23.64
N SER A 27 1.66 -10.34 22.54
CA SER A 27 0.43 -10.09 21.77
C SER A 27 -0.10 -11.43 21.28
N PHE A 28 -1.37 -11.69 21.52
CA PHE A 28 -2.01 -12.92 21.07
C PHE A 28 -2.44 -12.79 19.61
N ASP A 29 -3.12 -11.69 19.28
CA ASP A 29 -3.48 -11.33 17.92
C ASP A 29 -2.77 -10.02 17.53
N TYR A 30 -2.48 -9.88 16.23
CA TYR A 30 -1.82 -8.67 15.71
C TYR A 30 -2.69 -7.42 15.93
N ASP A 31 -4.00 -7.61 15.81
CA ASP A 31 -5.01 -6.55 15.87
C ASP A 31 -5.29 -6.06 17.30
N GLU A 32 -4.71 -6.70 18.33
CA GLU A 32 -4.83 -6.23 19.72
C GLU A 32 -4.06 -4.94 20.00
N LEU A 33 -3.09 -4.61 19.15
CA LEU A 33 -2.23 -3.46 19.34
C LEU A 33 -2.58 -2.37 18.34
N SER A 34 -2.85 -1.17 18.88
CA SER A 34 -3.07 0.01 18.03
C SER A 34 -1.86 0.28 17.14
N TYR A 35 -2.10 0.99 16.04
CA TYR A 35 -1.04 1.45 15.14
C TYR A 35 0.07 2.22 15.89
N SER A 36 -0.31 3.09 16.83
CA SER A 36 0.62 3.85 17.67
C SER A 36 1.44 2.96 18.61
N THR A 37 0.86 1.84 19.05
CA THR A 37 1.51 0.87 19.94
C THR A 37 2.57 0.06 19.18
N HIS A 38 2.28 -0.37 17.94
CA HIS A 38 3.25 -1.06 17.07
C HIS A 38 4.53 -0.24 16.80
N LYS A 39 4.48 1.10 16.93
CA LYS A 39 5.68 1.96 16.87
C LYS A 39 6.58 1.79 18.10
N LYS A 40 6.01 1.53 19.28
CA LYS A 40 6.71 1.48 20.57
C LYS A 40 7.11 0.07 20.99
N VAL A 41 6.40 -0.96 20.53
CA VAL A 41 6.63 -2.34 20.97
C VAL A 41 7.19 -3.23 19.88
N PHE A 42 7.89 -4.28 20.32
CA PHE A 42 8.29 -5.43 19.51
C PHE A 42 7.44 -6.60 19.94
N THR A 43 6.74 -7.21 18.97
CA THR A 43 5.88 -8.36 19.24
C THR A 43 5.95 -9.37 18.12
N ILE A 44 5.68 -10.62 18.46
CA ILE A 44 5.44 -11.72 17.52
C ILE A 44 4.12 -12.35 17.96
N ALA A 45 3.09 -12.24 17.13
CA ALA A 45 1.77 -12.76 17.45
C ALA A 45 1.84 -14.23 17.89
N LYS A 46 1.20 -14.57 19.02
CA LYS A 46 1.17 -15.92 19.61
C LYS A 46 2.55 -16.46 20.00
N LEU A 47 3.51 -15.60 20.32
CA LEU A 47 4.73 -15.96 21.04
C LEU A 47 4.55 -15.49 22.49
N MET A 48 3.92 -16.32 23.31
CA MET A 48 3.54 -16.00 24.70
C MET A 48 4.65 -16.38 25.67
N ASP A 49 5.87 -15.95 25.39
CA ASP A 49 7.06 -16.14 26.22
C ASP A 49 7.91 -14.87 26.10
N GLU A 50 7.94 -14.06 27.16
CA GLU A 50 8.57 -12.74 27.15
C GLU A 50 10.09 -12.83 26.99
N SER A 51 10.72 -13.79 27.68
CA SER A 51 12.16 -14.04 27.58
C SER A 51 12.54 -14.43 26.15
N LEU A 52 11.76 -15.32 25.53
CA LEU A 52 12.00 -15.73 24.16
C LEU A 52 11.69 -14.60 23.16
N LEU A 53 10.67 -13.80 23.40
CA LEU A 53 10.36 -12.63 22.58
C LEU A 53 11.53 -11.63 22.60
N LYS A 54 12.12 -11.40 23.78
CA LYS A 54 13.33 -10.59 23.94
C LYS A 54 14.52 -11.18 23.20
N ASP A 55 14.78 -12.49 23.36
CA ASP A 55 15.84 -13.19 22.62
C ASP A 55 15.67 -13.05 21.10
N MET A 56 14.43 -13.18 20.59
CA MET A 56 14.13 -13.02 19.18
C MET A 56 14.38 -11.58 18.69
N GLN A 57 14.03 -10.57 19.49
CA GLN A 57 14.36 -9.16 19.20
C GLN A 57 15.87 -8.96 19.10
N ASP A 58 16.62 -9.48 20.08
CA ASP A 58 18.07 -9.28 20.16
C ASP A 58 18.79 -9.99 19.00
N THR A 59 18.33 -11.17 18.59
CA THR A 59 18.89 -11.86 17.41
C THR A 59 18.65 -11.07 16.11
N LEU A 60 17.50 -10.41 15.96
CA LEU A 60 17.20 -9.55 14.81
C LEU A 60 18.06 -8.28 14.82
N VAL A 61 18.22 -7.66 16.00
CA VAL A 61 19.09 -6.50 16.19
C VAL A 61 20.51 -6.85 15.76
N ASN A 62 21.04 -7.99 16.20
CA ASN A 62 22.38 -8.45 15.83
C ASN A 62 22.47 -8.77 14.33
N ALA A 63 21.45 -9.42 13.76
CA ALA A 63 21.45 -9.73 12.33
C ALA A 63 21.48 -8.46 11.45
N ILE A 64 20.69 -7.45 11.81
CA ILE A 64 20.72 -6.15 11.12
C ILE A 64 22.04 -5.43 11.39
N LYS A 65 22.61 -5.60 12.59
CA LYS A 65 23.91 -5.04 12.95
C LYS A 65 25.04 -5.56 12.07
N ASN A 66 25.04 -6.86 11.83
CA ASN A 66 26.10 -7.55 11.12
C ASN A 66 25.87 -7.64 9.60
N GLY A 67 24.68 -7.24 9.12
CA GLY A 67 24.29 -7.45 7.72
C GLY A 67 24.04 -8.92 7.37
N ASP A 68 23.59 -9.71 8.35
CA ASP A 68 23.38 -11.14 8.20
C ASP A 68 22.28 -11.46 7.19
N LYS A 69 22.47 -12.54 6.43
CA LYS A 69 21.43 -13.09 5.55
C LYS A 69 20.40 -13.86 6.38
N PHE A 70 19.18 -13.99 5.83
CA PHE A 70 18.12 -14.80 6.43
C PHE A 70 18.59 -16.21 6.81
N SER A 71 19.38 -16.87 5.95
CA SER A 71 19.89 -18.23 6.18
C SER A 71 20.78 -18.37 7.41
N THR A 72 21.46 -17.30 7.81
CA THR A 72 22.31 -17.26 9.01
C THR A 72 21.45 -17.01 10.23
N TRP A 73 20.64 -15.95 10.20
CA TRP A 73 19.76 -15.59 11.31
C TRP A 73 18.74 -16.69 11.62
N SER A 74 18.19 -17.37 10.61
CA SER A 74 17.15 -18.39 10.79
C SER A 74 17.63 -19.58 11.63
N LYS A 75 18.91 -19.96 11.51
CA LYS A 75 19.50 -21.05 12.31
C LYS A 75 19.55 -20.67 13.78
N ILE A 76 20.04 -19.47 14.08
CA ILE A 76 20.12 -18.93 15.45
C ILE A 76 18.72 -18.82 16.06
N ALA A 77 17.76 -18.27 15.32
CA ALA A 77 16.38 -18.15 15.76
C ALA A 77 15.72 -19.52 16.01
N GLU A 78 15.95 -20.50 15.12
CA GLU A 78 15.46 -21.87 15.28
C GLU A 78 16.03 -22.55 16.52
N GLU A 79 17.32 -22.40 16.81
CA GLU A 79 17.96 -22.93 18.02
C GLU A 79 17.32 -22.35 19.29
N LYS A 80 17.11 -21.03 19.33
CA LYS A 80 16.42 -20.35 20.44
C LYS A 80 14.99 -20.84 20.63
N LEU A 81 14.23 -21.01 19.54
CA LEU A 81 12.88 -21.54 19.57
C LEU A 81 12.85 -23.01 20.04
N LYS A 82 13.79 -23.85 19.58
CA LYS A 82 13.91 -25.26 20.01
C LYS A 82 14.23 -25.37 21.50
N ALA A 83 15.21 -24.60 21.98
CA ALA A 83 15.63 -24.61 23.38
C ALA A 83 14.49 -24.29 24.35
N LYS A 84 13.50 -23.50 23.92
CA LYS A 84 12.32 -23.11 24.70
C LYS A 84 11.06 -23.92 24.34
N GLY A 85 11.16 -24.92 23.47
CA GLY A 85 10.03 -25.75 23.05
C GLY A 85 8.95 -24.97 22.27
N TRP A 86 9.35 -24.02 21.43
CA TRP A 86 8.47 -23.21 20.58
C TRP A 86 8.62 -23.53 19.09
N TRP A 87 9.60 -24.34 18.70
CA TRP A 87 9.74 -24.78 17.31
C TRP A 87 8.64 -25.77 16.91
N GLY A 88 8.15 -25.66 15.67
CA GLY A 88 7.03 -26.48 15.21
C GLY A 88 5.70 -25.99 15.77
N SER A 89 4.77 -26.92 15.99
CA SER A 89 3.41 -26.60 16.46
C SER A 89 3.34 -26.51 17.97
N LYS A 90 2.67 -25.49 18.48
CA LYS A 90 2.41 -25.31 19.92
C LYS A 90 1.01 -24.75 20.14
N GLU A 91 0.32 -25.23 21.17
CA GLU A 91 -0.93 -24.63 21.62
C GLU A 91 -0.64 -23.45 22.55
N VAL A 92 -1.42 -22.39 22.37
CA VAL A 92 -1.28 -21.13 23.07
C VAL A 92 -2.66 -20.69 23.52
N ILE A 93 -2.78 -20.36 24.80
CA ILE A 93 -4.04 -19.91 25.40
C ILE A 93 -4.06 -18.38 25.39
N ASN A 94 -5.16 -17.81 24.92
CA ASN A 94 -5.41 -16.38 25.03
C ASN A 94 -5.63 -16.04 26.51
N PRO A 95 -4.79 -15.21 27.15
CA PRO A 95 -4.93 -14.90 28.57
C PRO A 95 -6.19 -14.10 28.91
N LYS A 96 -6.79 -13.42 27.93
CA LYS A 96 -8.02 -12.61 28.12
C LYS A 96 -9.29 -13.44 27.94
N THR A 97 -9.31 -14.33 26.96
CA THR A 97 -10.54 -15.06 26.56
C THR A 97 -10.53 -16.54 26.93
N GLY A 98 -9.37 -17.10 27.28
CA GLY A 98 -9.19 -18.55 27.48
C GLY A 98 -9.17 -19.37 26.19
N GLU A 99 -9.28 -18.73 25.02
CA GLU A 99 -9.29 -19.41 23.72
C GLU A 99 -7.96 -20.11 23.44
N VAL A 100 -8.02 -21.39 23.06
CA VAL A 100 -6.84 -22.16 22.65
C VAL A 100 -6.64 -22.03 21.14
N LYS A 101 -5.50 -21.46 20.72
CA LYS A 101 -5.08 -21.44 19.32
C LYS A 101 -3.76 -22.17 19.12
N LYS A 102 -3.60 -22.74 17.93
CA LYS A 102 -2.34 -23.35 17.49
C LYS A 102 -1.45 -22.30 16.83
N THR A 103 -0.21 -22.19 17.29
CA THR A 103 0.86 -21.43 16.65
C THR A 103 1.84 -22.41 16.01
N HIS A 104 2.42 -22.05 14.87
CA HIS A 104 3.42 -22.90 14.22
C HIS A 104 4.64 -22.09 13.81
N PHE A 105 5.82 -22.45 14.32
CA PHE A 105 7.10 -21.88 13.94
C PHE A 105 7.84 -22.80 12.98
N ASN A 106 8.12 -22.26 11.79
CA ASN A 106 8.87 -22.92 10.73
C ASN A 106 9.68 -21.87 9.95
N SER A 107 10.47 -22.33 8.99
CA SER A 107 11.31 -21.45 8.15
C SER A 107 10.51 -20.34 7.45
N ALA A 108 9.32 -20.64 6.93
CA ALA A 108 8.49 -19.64 6.24
C ALA A 108 8.02 -18.51 7.19
N ARG A 109 7.65 -18.85 8.42
CA ARG A 109 7.29 -17.85 9.44
C ARG A 109 8.50 -17.04 9.87
N LEU A 110 9.64 -17.69 10.10
CA LEU A 110 10.89 -17.00 10.41
C LEU A 110 11.25 -16.01 9.30
N LYS A 111 11.11 -16.40 8.03
CA LYS A 111 11.35 -15.54 6.88
C LYS A 111 10.49 -14.28 6.92
N LYS A 112 9.18 -14.44 7.19
CA LYS A 112 8.27 -13.29 7.35
C LYS A 112 8.71 -12.37 8.48
N ILE A 113 9.06 -12.91 9.65
CA ILE A 113 9.53 -12.13 10.80
C ILE A 113 10.79 -11.34 10.44
N PHE A 114 11.77 -11.99 9.82
CA PHE A 114 13.03 -11.38 9.41
C PHE A 114 12.83 -10.25 8.41
N GLU A 115 12.11 -10.53 7.32
CA GLU A 115 11.94 -9.56 6.24
C GLU A 115 11.15 -8.34 6.68
N GLU A 116 10.10 -8.50 7.48
CA GLU A 116 9.28 -7.37 7.94
C GLU A 116 10.04 -6.46 8.87
N ASN A 117 10.74 -7.03 9.85
CA ASN A 117 11.52 -6.24 10.79
C ASN A 117 12.69 -5.56 10.08
N SER A 118 13.36 -6.25 9.16
CA SER A 118 14.43 -5.68 8.34
C SER A 118 13.94 -4.55 7.42
N ARG A 119 12.78 -4.74 6.76
CA ARG A 119 12.18 -3.70 5.90
C ARG A 119 11.79 -2.46 6.70
N LYS A 120 11.17 -2.62 7.88
CA LYS A 120 10.82 -1.50 8.77
C LYS A 120 12.06 -0.77 9.29
N ALA A 121 13.07 -1.49 9.76
CA ALA A 121 14.32 -0.93 10.24
C ALA A 121 15.04 -0.12 9.15
N LYS A 122 15.15 -0.69 7.93
CA LYS A 122 15.74 -0.01 6.78
C LYS A 122 14.95 1.23 6.38
N ALA A 123 13.61 1.14 6.31
CA ALA A 123 12.76 2.26 5.94
C ALA A 123 12.88 3.43 6.93
N LYS A 124 13.00 3.14 8.24
CA LYS A 124 13.23 4.18 9.26
C LYS A 124 14.57 4.89 9.05
N ALA A 125 15.64 4.13 8.79
CA ALA A 125 16.95 4.73 8.51
C ALA A 125 16.93 5.59 7.24
N ILE A 126 16.27 5.12 6.18
CA ILE A 126 16.07 5.89 4.94
C ILE A 126 15.30 7.17 5.24
N TYR A 127 14.14 7.09 5.88
CA TYR A 127 13.32 8.25 6.23
C TYR A 127 14.12 9.32 6.97
N GLU A 128 14.90 8.92 7.96
CA GLU A 128 15.69 9.88 8.74
C GLU A 128 16.89 10.45 8.00
N ASN A 129 17.39 9.76 6.98
CA ASN A 129 18.36 10.33 6.05
C ASN A 129 17.65 11.33 5.12
N GLN A 130 16.46 10.99 4.64
CA GLN A 130 15.67 11.81 3.74
C GLN A 130 15.23 13.13 4.38
N MET A 131 14.86 13.11 5.67
CA MET A 131 14.54 14.33 6.41
C MET A 131 15.73 15.31 6.49
N LYS A 132 16.97 14.81 6.44
CA LYS A 132 18.19 15.63 6.43
C LYS A 132 18.60 16.11 5.04
N SER A 133 17.96 15.60 3.98
CA SER A 133 18.23 16.02 2.61
C SER A 133 17.86 17.48 2.39
N THR A 134 18.60 18.14 1.51
CA THR A 134 18.32 19.49 1.02
C THR A 134 17.15 19.54 0.05
N LYS A 135 16.73 18.37 -0.48
CA LYS A 135 15.56 18.27 -1.33
C LYS A 135 14.28 18.47 -0.50
N PRO A 136 13.41 19.44 -0.85
CA PRO A 136 12.28 19.81 -0.01
C PRO A 136 11.06 18.87 -0.16
N TYR A 137 10.99 18.07 -1.23
CA TYR A 137 9.82 17.25 -1.52
C TYR A 137 10.10 15.75 -1.41
N PHE A 138 9.06 15.02 -1.05
CA PHE A 138 8.99 13.57 -1.13
C PHE A 138 7.99 13.16 -2.21
N LYS A 139 8.32 12.09 -2.93
CA LYS A 139 7.44 11.44 -3.90
C LYS A 139 7.14 10.02 -3.45
N TYR A 140 5.84 9.71 -3.33
CA TYR A 140 5.40 8.36 -3.06
C TYR A 140 5.48 7.50 -4.33
N CYS A 141 6.11 6.34 -4.23
CA CYS A 141 6.30 5.42 -5.33
C CYS A 141 5.84 4.01 -4.96
N THR A 142 5.17 3.36 -5.91
CA THR A 142 4.83 1.94 -5.86
C THR A 142 5.71 1.13 -6.82
N GLN A 143 5.69 -0.20 -6.70
CA GLN A 143 6.34 -1.07 -7.70
C GLN A 143 5.57 -1.18 -9.02
N LYS A 144 4.36 -0.59 -9.11
CA LYS A 144 3.52 -0.59 -10.31
C LYS A 144 3.21 -1.96 -10.92
N ASP A 145 3.21 -3.00 -10.09
CA ASP A 145 2.80 -4.35 -10.50
C ASP A 145 1.43 -4.73 -9.92
N SER A 146 0.97 -5.93 -10.28
CA SER A 146 -0.33 -6.47 -9.86
C SER A 146 -0.45 -6.77 -8.37
N LEU A 147 0.66 -6.87 -7.63
CA LEU A 147 0.67 -7.18 -6.19
C LEU A 147 0.59 -5.92 -5.33
N VAL A 148 0.65 -4.72 -5.92
CA VAL A 148 0.36 -3.47 -5.22
C VAL A 148 -1.13 -3.44 -4.86
N ARG A 149 -1.49 -2.98 -3.66
CA ARG A 149 -2.90 -2.83 -3.24
C ARG A 149 -3.51 -1.58 -3.87
N ASP A 150 -4.80 -1.58 -4.17
CA ASP A 150 -5.49 -0.41 -4.76
C ASP A 150 -5.33 0.87 -3.94
N LYS A 151 -5.43 0.77 -2.61
CA LYS A 151 -5.16 1.89 -1.69
C LYS A 151 -3.77 2.50 -1.93
N HIS A 152 -2.75 1.68 -2.17
CA HIS A 152 -1.38 2.16 -2.40
C HIS A 152 -1.18 2.71 -3.80
N ARG A 153 -1.86 2.14 -4.82
CA ARG A 153 -1.88 2.70 -6.18
C ARG A 153 -2.39 4.14 -6.19
N ALA A 154 -3.39 4.45 -5.36
CA ALA A 154 -3.94 5.79 -5.24
C ALA A 154 -2.94 6.83 -4.68
N PHE A 155 -1.83 6.39 -4.08
CA PHE A 155 -0.76 7.25 -3.59
C PHE A 155 0.39 7.40 -4.59
N ASP A 156 0.47 6.55 -5.62
CA ASP A 156 1.57 6.59 -6.59
C ASP A 156 1.67 7.96 -7.26
N GLY A 157 2.86 8.55 -7.20
CA GLY A 157 3.13 9.85 -7.82
C GLY A 157 2.72 11.06 -6.99
N ILE A 158 2.12 10.91 -5.81
CA ILE A 158 1.93 12.02 -4.86
C ILE A 158 3.29 12.64 -4.55
N VAL A 159 3.40 13.96 -4.77
CA VAL A 159 4.57 14.77 -4.40
C VAL A 159 4.13 15.84 -3.42
N LEU A 160 4.68 15.82 -2.22
CA LEU A 160 4.37 16.75 -1.14
C LEU A 160 5.67 17.20 -0.46
N HIS A 161 5.62 18.35 0.23
CA HIS A 161 6.77 18.79 1.03
C HIS A 161 7.10 17.71 2.07
N LYS A 162 8.38 17.56 2.44
CA LYS A 162 8.81 16.53 3.41
C LYS A 162 8.17 16.68 4.79
N ASP A 163 7.72 17.88 5.14
CA ASP A 163 7.03 18.21 6.39
C ASP A 163 5.49 18.12 6.30
N ASP A 164 4.94 17.69 5.16
CA ASP A 164 3.49 17.55 4.99
C ASP A 164 2.89 16.49 5.95
N PRO A 165 1.76 16.78 6.63
CA PRO A 165 1.11 15.84 7.54
C PRO A 165 0.77 14.47 6.95
N PHE A 166 0.62 14.36 5.62
CA PHE A 166 0.43 13.09 4.92
C PHE A 166 1.47 12.04 5.32
N TRP A 167 2.74 12.43 5.48
CA TRP A 167 3.83 11.52 5.83
C TRP A 167 3.74 10.97 7.26
N ASN A 168 2.95 11.58 8.14
CA ASN A 168 2.76 11.12 9.52
C ASN A 168 1.95 9.81 9.60
N SER A 169 1.23 9.47 8.54
CA SER A 169 0.39 8.25 8.43
C SER A 169 0.62 7.43 7.15
N HIS A 170 1.23 7.99 6.10
CA HIS A 170 1.32 7.33 4.80
C HIS A 170 2.75 7.01 4.34
N TYR A 171 3.78 7.26 5.14
CA TYR A 171 5.14 6.88 4.79
C TYR A 171 5.32 5.34 4.87
N PRO A 172 5.66 4.65 3.75
CA PRO A 172 5.77 3.20 3.71
C PRO A 172 6.68 2.63 4.79
N HIS A 173 6.18 1.62 5.52
CA HIS A 173 6.89 0.88 6.58
C HIS A 173 7.26 1.67 7.84
N VAL A 174 7.23 3.00 7.81
CA VAL A 174 7.51 3.86 8.98
C VAL A 174 6.22 4.28 9.65
N THR A 175 5.33 4.94 8.90
CA THR A 175 4.03 5.43 9.38
C THR A 175 2.83 4.69 8.79
N MET A 176 3.05 3.81 7.80
CA MET A 176 2.08 2.87 7.28
C MET A 176 2.62 1.44 7.39
N HIS A 177 1.99 0.57 8.18
CA HIS A 177 2.49 -0.77 8.52
C HIS A 177 1.79 -1.90 7.75
N ASP A 178 1.77 -1.80 6.42
CA ASP A 178 1.17 -2.85 5.60
C ASP A 178 2.16 -3.97 5.28
N TYR A 179 1.85 -5.18 5.75
CA TYR A 179 2.64 -6.38 5.51
C TYR A 179 2.85 -6.64 4.02
N GLY A 180 4.08 -6.96 3.63
CA GLY A 180 4.45 -7.23 2.24
C GLY A 180 4.32 -6.02 1.30
N CYS A 181 4.12 -4.80 1.83
CA CYS A 181 4.19 -3.59 1.03
C CYS A 181 5.59 -3.48 0.37
N ARG A 182 5.63 -2.94 -0.84
CA ARG A 182 6.86 -2.71 -1.61
C ARG A 182 6.96 -1.26 -2.11
N CYS A 183 6.15 -0.38 -1.53
CA CYS A 183 6.20 1.04 -1.81
C CYS A 183 7.45 1.68 -1.17
N TYR A 184 7.90 2.78 -1.75
CA TYR A 184 9.06 3.53 -1.30
C TYR A 184 8.84 5.02 -1.53
N VAL A 185 9.72 5.85 -0.96
CA VAL A 185 9.68 7.30 -1.11
C VAL A 185 10.99 7.77 -1.72
N LEU A 186 10.90 8.68 -2.69
CA LEU A 186 12.04 9.36 -3.30
C LEU A 186 12.10 10.82 -2.84
N GLU A 187 13.30 11.35 -2.71
CA GLU A 187 13.53 12.78 -2.50
C GLU A 187 13.53 13.52 -3.85
N VAL A 188 12.80 14.63 -3.94
CA VAL A 188 12.61 15.40 -5.17
C VAL A 188 12.97 16.87 -4.93
N GLY A 189 13.82 17.42 -5.81
CA GLY A 189 14.21 18.82 -5.80
C GLY A 189 13.18 19.73 -6.48
N GLU A 190 13.23 21.03 -6.23
CA GLU A 190 12.28 21.99 -6.81
C GLU A 190 12.21 21.98 -8.34
N SER A 191 13.36 21.82 -8.99
CA SER A 191 13.46 21.74 -10.46
C SER A 191 12.79 20.49 -11.03
N GLU A 192 12.72 19.41 -10.25
CA GLU A 192 12.07 18.14 -10.62
C GLU A 192 10.54 18.20 -10.40
N VAL A 193 10.07 19.12 -9.54
CA VAL A 193 8.64 19.36 -9.29
C VAL A 193 8.00 20.25 -10.35
N LYS A 194 8.77 21.17 -10.96
CA LYS A 194 8.33 22.01 -12.09
C LYS A 194 8.06 21.14 -13.33
N GLY A 195 6.87 20.55 -13.40
CA GLY A 195 6.44 19.63 -14.45
C GLY A 195 5.59 18.45 -13.94
N LEU A 196 5.50 18.25 -12.63
CA LEU A 196 4.63 17.25 -12.01
C LEU A 196 3.29 17.89 -11.63
N LYS A 197 2.18 17.14 -11.77
CA LYS A 197 0.86 17.57 -11.29
C LYS A 197 0.85 17.51 -9.76
N ILE A 198 1.07 18.64 -9.12
CA ILE A 198 0.98 18.81 -7.67
C ILE A 198 -0.51 18.92 -7.32
N PRO A 199 -1.06 18.16 -6.35
CA PRO A 199 -2.37 18.46 -5.78
C PRO A 199 -2.34 19.88 -5.19
N PRO A 200 -3.39 20.69 -5.36
CA PRO A 200 -3.35 22.08 -4.90
C PRO A 200 -3.05 22.16 -3.40
N SER A 201 -1.98 22.89 -3.05
CA SER A 201 -1.47 23.13 -1.69
C SER A 201 -2.40 23.99 -0.80
N ASN A 202 -3.64 24.24 -1.23
CA ASN A 202 -4.56 25.19 -0.60
C ASN A 202 -5.77 24.52 0.07
N ALA A 203 -5.60 23.31 0.62
CA ALA A 203 -6.48 22.90 1.70
C ALA A 203 -6.14 23.81 2.88
N LYS A 204 -6.98 24.84 3.11
CA LYS A 204 -6.91 25.69 4.31
C LYS A 204 -6.66 24.80 5.52
N GLU A 205 -5.82 25.27 6.45
CA GLU A 205 -5.72 24.75 7.81
C GLU A 205 -7.13 24.38 8.29
N SER A 206 -7.47 23.09 8.21
CA SER A 206 -8.71 22.63 8.79
C SER A 206 -8.40 22.50 10.26
N GLU A 207 -9.19 23.19 11.07
CA GLU A 207 -9.28 23.00 12.51
C GLU A 207 -9.58 21.51 12.77
N PHE A 208 -8.54 20.69 12.80
CA PHE A 208 -8.66 19.25 12.94
C PHE A 208 -8.84 18.91 14.42
N ASN A 209 -10.05 19.16 14.91
CA ASN A 209 -10.52 18.67 16.20
C ASN A 209 -10.94 17.20 16.05
N GLY A 210 -9.96 16.30 16.20
CA GLY A 210 -10.12 14.95 16.73
C GLY A 210 -11.40 14.17 16.41
N PHE A 211 -11.72 13.97 15.13
CA PHE A 211 -12.65 12.91 14.69
C PHE A 211 -11.86 11.71 14.13
N ASN A 212 -12.37 10.50 14.39
CA ASN A 212 -11.70 9.21 14.17
C ASN A 212 -11.12 9.08 12.76
N ASP A 213 -9.83 8.72 12.68
CA ASP A 213 -9.03 8.56 11.44
C ASP A 213 -9.69 7.65 10.39
N GLU A 214 -10.60 6.77 10.81
CA GLU A 214 -11.31 5.81 9.97
C GLU A 214 -12.41 6.47 9.12
N GLU A 215 -13.11 7.47 9.65
CA GLU A 215 -14.24 8.14 8.97
C GLU A 215 -13.72 9.12 7.90
N LEU A 216 -12.64 9.85 8.20
CA LEU A 216 -11.91 10.69 7.25
C LEU A 216 -11.24 9.85 6.15
N LEU A 217 -10.67 8.70 6.51
CA LEU A 217 -10.14 7.75 5.52
C LEU A 217 -11.26 7.26 4.60
N ASP A 218 -12.43 6.94 5.13
CA ASP A 218 -13.58 6.44 4.37
C ASP A 218 -14.17 7.54 3.46
N GLU A 219 -14.20 8.79 3.91
CA GLU A 219 -14.65 9.96 3.14
C GLU A 219 -13.65 10.34 2.02
N LEU A 220 -12.35 10.31 2.31
CA LEU A 220 -11.30 10.48 1.31
C LEU A 220 -11.25 9.32 0.32
N TYR A 221 -11.54 8.09 0.78
CA TYR A 221 -11.68 6.91 -0.08
C TYR A 221 -12.91 7.04 -0.97
N LYS A 222 -14.04 7.53 -0.45
CA LYS A 222 -15.26 7.81 -1.20
C LYS A 222 -15.08 8.96 -2.19
N GLN A 223 -14.39 10.04 -1.83
CA GLN A 223 -14.08 11.15 -2.73
C GLN A 223 -13.10 10.73 -3.84
N LYS A 224 -11.99 10.06 -3.51
CA LYS A 224 -11.08 9.53 -4.54
C LYS A 224 -11.72 8.45 -5.38
N ASN A 225 -12.55 7.57 -4.82
CA ASN A 225 -13.33 6.63 -5.62
C ASN A 225 -14.36 7.36 -6.46
N THR A 226 -14.95 8.46 -6.02
CA THR A 226 -15.88 9.25 -6.84
C THR A 226 -15.15 9.97 -7.96
N GLU A 227 -13.97 10.54 -7.72
CA GLU A 227 -13.13 11.12 -8.79
C GLU A 227 -12.57 10.06 -9.73
N VAL A 228 -12.16 8.90 -9.23
CA VAL A 228 -11.68 7.77 -10.03
C VAL A 228 -12.83 7.16 -10.81
N ILE A 229 -14.01 6.95 -10.22
CA ILE A 229 -15.23 6.51 -10.89
C ILE A 229 -15.69 7.57 -11.89
N GLN A 230 -15.62 8.87 -11.59
CA GLN A 230 -15.94 9.92 -12.56
C GLN A 230 -14.91 9.99 -13.67
N ASN A 231 -13.63 9.76 -13.40
CA ASN A 231 -12.59 9.67 -14.42
C ASN A 231 -12.70 8.39 -15.23
N PHE A 232 -13.14 7.26 -14.64
CA PHE A 232 -13.45 6.01 -15.33
C PHE A 232 -14.74 6.12 -16.13
N ILE A 233 -15.78 6.79 -15.63
CA ILE A 233 -17.00 7.11 -16.38
C ILE A 233 -16.66 8.10 -17.50
N LYS A 234 -15.74 9.05 -17.29
CA LYS A 234 -15.28 9.97 -18.33
C LYS A 234 -14.39 9.26 -19.34
N LEU A 235 -13.53 8.33 -18.93
CA LEU A 235 -12.72 7.47 -19.79
C LEU A 235 -13.56 6.43 -20.53
N ASP A 236 -14.60 5.87 -19.92
CA ASP A 236 -15.57 4.96 -20.52
C ASP A 236 -16.56 5.71 -21.39
N MET A 237 -16.94 6.94 -21.07
CA MET A 237 -17.70 7.80 -21.98
C MET A 237 -16.84 8.27 -23.15
N LEU A 238 -15.53 8.48 -22.97
CA LEU A 238 -14.60 8.80 -24.05
C LEU A 238 -14.23 7.56 -24.90
N SER A 239 -14.12 6.38 -24.29
CA SER A 239 -13.85 5.10 -24.98
C SER A 239 -15.11 4.56 -25.65
N ALA A 240 -16.29 4.71 -25.01
CA ALA A 240 -17.59 4.47 -25.60
C ALA A 240 -17.89 5.51 -26.67
N ALA A 241 -17.58 6.80 -26.52
CA ALA A 241 -17.71 7.77 -27.61
C ALA A 241 -16.77 7.44 -28.78
N ALA A 242 -15.54 7.00 -28.52
CA ALA A 242 -14.61 6.56 -29.57
C ALA A 242 -15.09 5.27 -30.29
N LYS A 243 -15.72 4.32 -29.57
CA LYS A 243 -16.38 3.13 -30.15
C LYS A 243 -17.68 3.49 -30.88
N LYS A 244 -18.54 4.34 -30.31
CA LYS A 244 -19.79 4.83 -30.90
C LYS A 244 -19.53 5.67 -32.15
N THR A 245 -18.42 6.39 -32.24
CA THR A 245 -18.07 7.13 -33.48
C THR A 245 -17.71 6.19 -34.62
N LYS A 246 -17.24 4.96 -34.32
CA LYS A 246 -17.02 3.89 -35.30
C LYS A 246 -18.31 3.10 -35.62
N GLU A 247 -19.15 2.84 -34.62
CA GLU A 247 -20.42 2.10 -34.77
C GLU A 247 -21.57 2.94 -35.36
N VAL A 248 -21.64 4.25 -35.06
CA VAL A 248 -22.65 5.15 -35.66
C VAL A 248 -22.44 5.28 -37.17
N LYS A 249 -21.19 5.23 -37.66
CA LYS A 249 -20.92 5.19 -39.10
C LYS A 249 -21.44 3.90 -39.77
N SER A 250 -21.43 2.75 -39.07
CA SER A 250 -22.00 1.50 -39.61
C SER A 250 -23.52 1.43 -39.47
N PHE A 251 -24.09 2.04 -38.42
CA PHE A 251 -25.53 2.05 -38.16
C PHE A 251 -26.29 3.02 -39.09
N THR A 252 -25.70 4.16 -39.47
CA THR A 252 -26.30 5.06 -40.47
C THR A 252 -26.42 4.36 -41.83
N HIS A 253 -25.38 3.63 -42.25
CA HIS A 253 -25.41 2.87 -43.50
C HIS A 253 -26.45 1.73 -43.49
N GLN A 254 -26.59 1.03 -42.36
CA GLN A 254 -27.60 -0.03 -42.21
C GLN A 254 -29.04 0.52 -42.14
N LYS A 255 -29.24 1.70 -41.53
CA LYS A 255 -30.54 2.38 -41.52
C LYS A 255 -30.93 2.84 -42.93
N GLU A 256 -30.01 3.39 -43.71
CA GLU A 256 -30.26 3.78 -45.10
C GLU A 256 -30.68 2.57 -45.96
N LEU A 257 -29.97 1.43 -45.82
CA LEU A 257 -30.33 0.17 -46.48
C LEU A 257 -31.73 -0.32 -46.08
N TYR A 258 -32.06 -0.32 -44.78
CA TYR A 258 -33.38 -0.76 -44.30
C TYR A 258 -34.51 0.17 -44.77
N THR A 259 -34.27 1.49 -44.81
CA THR A 259 -35.27 2.47 -45.27
C THR A 259 -35.51 2.34 -46.78
N TRP A 260 -34.45 2.09 -47.55
CA TRP A 260 -34.56 1.79 -48.98
C TRP A 260 -35.33 0.49 -49.24
N GLN A 261 -35.03 -0.57 -48.48
CA GLN A 261 -35.68 -1.86 -48.62
C GLN A 261 -37.16 -1.81 -48.25
N LYS A 262 -37.51 -1.12 -47.17
CA LYS A 262 -38.91 -0.90 -46.78
C LYS A 262 -39.69 -0.06 -47.79
N SER A 263 -39.06 0.97 -48.38
CA SER A 263 -39.68 1.74 -49.46
C SER A 263 -39.98 0.89 -50.69
N LEU A 264 -39.14 -0.12 -50.99
CA LEU A 264 -39.41 -1.07 -52.07
C LEU A 264 -40.56 -2.01 -51.73
N ASP A 265 -40.61 -2.52 -50.52
CA ASP A 265 -41.68 -3.42 -50.07
C ASP A 265 -43.03 -2.69 -50.02
N ASP A 266 -43.07 -1.45 -49.51
CA ASP A 266 -44.28 -0.62 -49.51
C ASP A 266 -44.74 -0.28 -50.95
N MET A 267 -43.81 -0.07 -51.89
CA MET A 267 -44.12 0.12 -53.31
C MET A 267 -44.66 -1.17 -53.94
N VAL A 268 -44.08 -2.33 -53.62
CA VAL A 268 -44.59 -3.63 -54.07
C VAL A 268 -46.01 -3.87 -53.56
N ASP A 269 -46.29 -3.55 -52.30
CA ASP A 269 -47.63 -3.71 -51.72
C ASP A 269 -48.65 -2.76 -52.36
N GLU A 270 -48.31 -1.50 -52.61
CA GLU A 270 -49.21 -0.54 -53.25
C GLU A 270 -49.45 -0.85 -54.74
N VAL A 271 -48.40 -1.19 -55.49
CA VAL A 271 -48.50 -1.42 -56.95
C VAL A 271 -49.04 -2.81 -57.27
N ILE A 272 -48.60 -3.86 -56.57
CA ILE A 272 -48.92 -5.25 -56.92
C ILE A 272 -50.12 -5.76 -56.14
N ILE A 273 -50.19 -5.50 -54.83
CA ILE A 273 -51.26 -6.08 -54.00
C ILE A 273 -52.54 -5.23 -54.07
N LYS A 274 -52.40 -3.91 -54.11
CA LYS A 274 -53.53 -2.98 -54.17
C LYS A 274 -53.87 -2.48 -55.58
N ASP A 275 -53.10 -2.90 -56.58
CA ASP A 275 -53.24 -2.55 -58.01
C ASP A 275 -53.38 -1.04 -58.27
N ASN A 276 -52.67 -0.23 -57.47
CA ASN A 276 -52.68 1.22 -57.58
C ASN A 276 -51.56 1.69 -58.53
N GLN A 277 -51.82 1.61 -59.84
CA GLN A 277 -50.84 1.90 -60.90
C GLN A 277 -50.42 3.38 -61.05
N LYS A 278 -50.79 4.25 -60.11
CA LYS A 278 -50.40 5.68 -60.08
C LYS A 278 -49.50 6.04 -58.89
N TYR A 279 -48.97 5.06 -58.16
CA TYR A 279 -47.91 5.30 -57.18
C TYR A 279 -46.65 5.80 -57.92
N PRO A 280 -45.99 6.89 -57.48
CA PRO A 280 -44.83 7.46 -58.18
C PRO A 280 -43.61 6.54 -58.17
#